data_AF-A0A918C4G2-F1
#
_entry.id   AF-A0A918C4G2-F1
#
_cell.length_a   1.000
_cell.length_b   1.000
_cell.length_c   1.000
_cell.angle_alpha   90.00
_cell.angle_beta   90.00
_cell.angle_gamma   90.00
#
_symmetry.space_group_name_H-M   'P 1'
#
loop_
_entity.id
_entity.type
_entity.pdbx_description
1 polymer ?
#
loop_
_entity_poly.entity_id
_entity_poly.type
_entity_poly.pdbx_seq_one_letter_code
_entity_poly.pdbx_strand_id
1 'polypeptide(L)'
;MVDRKNTGRDGWIPTEKGEHLRGRRVRDTAPEIALRRALHGMGYRFRLHRRVAPRCTADVVLPRYGVAVFVDGCFWHGCPDHSPEEFRGPNASLWQQKIETNRERDRRNTAAATAAGWTVVRVWECEVRRDVDSAARRVAKATEHDRGRPLQSPGHTSTASARRSSDSRRGQ
;
A
#
# COMPACT_ATOMS: atom_id res chain seq x y z
N MET A 1 -6.16 -39.76 -21.47
CA MET A 1 -7.23 -39.46 -20.50
C MET A 1 -6.68 -38.43 -19.53
N VAL A 2 -7.08 -37.15 -19.63
CA VAL A 2 -6.57 -36.10 -18.74
C VAL A 2 -7.27 -36.18 -17.39
N ASP A 3 -6.48 -36.37 -16.34
CA ASP A 3 -6.92 -36.52 -14.95
C ASP A 3 -7.71 -35.31 -14.48
N ARG A 4 -9.01 -35.52 -14.24
CA ARG A 4 -9.92 -34.56 -13.62
C ARG A 4 -9.81 -34.65 -12.10
N LYS A 5 -8.71 -34.21 -11.51
CA LYS A 5 -8.65 -34.01 -10.05
C LYS A 5 -7.83 -32.76 -9.72
N ASN A 6 -8.55 -31.74 -9.24
CA ASN A 6 -8.16 -30.71 -8.25
C ASN A 6 -8.57 -29.29 -8.65
N THR A 7 -9.88 -29.06 -8.82
CA THR A 7 -10.44 -27.70 -8.84
C THR A 7 -10.71 -27.27 -7.40
N GLY A 8 -9.80 -26.48 -6.81
CA GLY A 8 -10.12 -25.70 -5.62
C GLY A 8 -11.30 -24.76 -5.91
N ARG A 9 -12.09 -24.41 -4.89
CA ARG A 9 -13.43 -23.77 -4.96
C ARG A 9 -13.59 -22.51 -5.85
N ASP A 10 -12.52 -21.95 -6.42
CA ASP A 10 -12.54 -20.71 -7.23
C ASP A 10 -11.86 -20.86 -8.61
N GLY A 11 -11.71 -22.08 -9.14
CA GLY A 11 -11.03 -22.31 -10.43
C GLY A 11 -9.50 -22.18 -10.38
N TRP A 12 -8.94 -22.08 -9.17
CA TRP A 12 -7.50 -22.06 -8.94
C TRP A 12 -6.89 -23.46 -9.11
N ILE A 13 -5.84 -23.56 -9.93
CA ILE A 13 -5.08 -24.80 -10.15
C ILE A 13 -3.75 -24.72 -9.39
N PRO A 14 -3.52 -25.53 -8.34
CA PRO A 14 -2.23 -25.61 -7.67
C PRO A 14 -1.12 -25.99 -8.66
N THR A 15 -0.02 -25.25 -8.65
CA THR A 15 1.17 -25.55 -9.47
C THR A 15 2.39 -25.56 -8.55
N GLU A 16 3.37 -26.39 -8.87
CA GLU A 16 4.66 -26.47 -8.15
C GLU A 16 5.37 -25.10 -8.14
N LYS A 17 5.31 -24.37 -9.27
CA LYS A 17 5.82 -23.00 -9.39
C LYS A 17 5.17 -22.03 -8.40
N GLY A 18 3.95 -22.27 -7.94
CA GLY A 18 3.24 -21.39 -7.01
C GLY A 18 3.52 -21.66 -5.53
N GLU A 19 4.29 -22.69 -5.19
CA GLU A 19 4.55 -23.08 -3.80
C GLU A 19 5.35 -22.00 -3.04
N HIS A 20 6.36 -21.42 -3.70
CA HIS A 20 7.20 -20.37 -3.13
C HIS A 20 6.46 -19.05 -2.84
N LEU A 21 5.27 -18.86 -3.43
CA LEU A 21 4.40 -17.70 -3.16
C LEU A 21 3.64 -17.85 -1.83
N ARG A 22 3.51 -19.09 -1.31
CA ARG A 22 2.86 -19.36 -0.02
C ARG A 22 3.80 -18.94 1.11
N GLY A 23 3.28 -18.16 2.05
CA GLY A 23 4.04 -17.72 3.23
C GLY A 23 4.94 -16.51 3.01
N ARG A 24 4.91 -15.87 1.83
CA ARG A 24 5.59 -14.58 1.62
C ARG A 24 5.06 -13.56 2.63
N ARG A 25 5.98 -12.92 3.35
CA ARG A 25 5.66 -11.87 4.32
C ARG A 25 4.96 -10.70 3.64
N VAL A 26 3.90 -10.21 4.29
CA VAL A 26 3.12 -9.06 3.83
C VAL A 26 3.67 -7.74 4.37
N ARG A 27 4.49 -7.78 5.42
CA ARG A 27 5.10 -6.63 6.10
C ARG A 27 6.50 -6.97 6.56
N ASP A 28 7.29 -5.94 6.87
CA ASP A 28 8.68 -6.09 7.29
C ASP A 28 9.48 -6.91 6.27
N THR A 29 9.15 -6.72 4.99
CA THR A 29 9.87 -7.34 3.89
C THR A 29 11.29 -6.79 3.82
N ALA A 30 12.22 -7.57 3.26
CA ALA A 30 13.61 -7.13 3.06
C ALA A 30 13.74 -5.71 2.43
N PRO A 31 13.00 -5.36 1.36
CA PRO A 31 13.05 -4.00 0.81
C PRO A 31 12.51 -2.94 1.80
N GLU A 32 11.44 -3.21 2.54
CA GLU A 32 10.97 -2.29 3.59
C GLU A 32 12.05 -2.08 4.67
N ILE A 33 12.73 -3.14 5.11
CA ILE A 33 13.80 -3.04 6.11
C ILE A 33 14.96 -2.20 5.56
N ALA A 34 15.38 -2.46 4.33
CA ALA A 34 16.48 -1.76 3.68
C ALA A 34 16.19 -0.25 3.55
N LEU A 35 15.00 0.10 3.05
CA LEU A 35 14.59 1.50 2.91
C LEU A 35 14.54 2.20 4.28
N ARG A 36 14.01 1.54 5.32
CA ARG A 36 13.98 2.06 6.69
C ARG A 36 15.37 2.38 7.23
N ARG A 37 16.33 1.47 7.02
CA ARG A 37 17.73 1.65 7.46
C ARG A 37 18.37 2.83 6.74
N ALA A 38 18.19 2.94 5.43
CA ALA A 38 18.73 4.06 4.65
C ALA A 38 18.15 5.41 5.11
N LEU A 39 16.82 5.49 5.27
CA LEU A 39 16.16 6.71 5.78
C LEU A 39 16.66 7.09 7.18
N HIS A 40 16.81 6.12 8.07
CA HIS A 40 17.35 6.36 9.41
C HIS A 40 18.81 6.82 9.37
N GLY A 41 19.64 6.23 8.49
CA GLY A 41 21.03 6.65 8.26
C GLY A 41 21.15 8.08 7.74
N MET A 42 20.16 8.55 6.97
CA MET A 42 20.03 9.94 6.52
C MET A 42 19.47 10.90 7.59
N GLY A 43 19.18 10.41 8.81
CA GLY A 43 18.68 11.23 9.92
C GLY A 43 17.16 11.40 9.98
N TYR A 44 16.40 10.75 9.09
CA TYR A 44 14.94 10.81 9.12
C TYR A 44 14.36 9.93 10.22
N ARG A 45 13.35 10.46 10.91
CA ARG A 45 12.53 9.72 11.87
C ARG A 45 11.18 9.43 11.26
N PHE A 46 10.73 8.20 11.41
CA PHE A 46 9.50 7.71 10.79
C PHE A 46 8.68 6.86 11.75
N ARG A 47 7.42 6.65 11.39
CA ARG A 47 6.50 5.70 12.01
C ARG A 47 6.13 4.65 10.97
N LEU A 48 5.86 3.44 11.43
CA LEU A 48 5.51 2.32 10.55
C LEU A 48 4.03 2.04 10.57
N HIS A 49 3.52 1.54 9.44
CA HIS A 49 2.16 1.00 9.29
C HIS A 49 1.07 1.94 9.85
N ARG A 50 1.21 3.24 9.58
CA ARG A 50 0.24 4.25 10.03
C ARG A 50 -0.86 4.40 9.00
N ARG A 51 -2.08 4.50 9.50
CA ARG A 51 -3.24 4.86 8.68
C ARG A 51 -3.10 6.32 8.24
N VAL A 52 -3.08 6.55 6.94
CA VAL A 52 -2.96 7.87 6.31
C VAL A 52 -4.26 8.34 5.67
N ALA A 53 -5.17 7.40 5.38
CA ALA A 53 -6.57 7.66 5.01
C ALA A 53 -7.46 6.44 5.40
N PRO A 54 -8.80 6.53 5.33
CA PRO A 54 -9.67 5.39 5.61
C PRO A 54 -9.30 4.16 4.78
N ARG A 55 -9.03 3.03 5.45
CA ARG A 55 -8.56 1.76 4.84
C ARG A 55 -7.23 1.86 4.06
N CYS A 56 -6.49 2.95 4.20
CA CYS A 56 -5.19 3.19 3.57
C CYS A 56 -4.11 3.32 4.65
N THR A 57 -3.18 2.36 4.66
CA THR A 57 -2.06 2.29 5.59
C THR A 57 -0.77 2.35 4.81
N ALA A 58 0.10 3.31 5.12
CA ALA A 58 1.42 3.44 4.52
C ALA A 58 2.46 2.63 5.31
N ASP A 59 3.47 2.10 4.61
CA ASP A 59 4.52 1.27 5.21
C ASP A 59 5.43 2.11 6.09
N VAL A 60 5.83 3.27 5.57
CA VAL A 60 6.63 4.27 6.28
C VAL A 60 5.95 5.62 6.19
N VAL A 61 5.79 6.30 7.32
CA VAL A 61 5.28 7.66 7.39
C VAL A 61 6.34 8.53 8.03
N LEU A 62 6.61 9.69 7.45
CA LEU A 62 7.47 10.72 8.02
C LEU A 62 6.57 11.87 8.50
N PRO A 63 6.02 11.81 9.73
CA PRO A 63 4.96 12.71 10.14
C PRO A 63 5.38 14.16 10.06
N ARG A 64 6.61 14.50 10.49
CA ARG A 64 7.15 15.87 10.47
C ARG A 64 7.06 16.55 9.11
N TYR A 65 7.08 15.78 8.02
CA TYR A 65 7.17 16.28 6.65
C TYR A 65 5.90 16.01 5.84
N GLY A 66 4.85 15.48 6.47
CA GLY A 66 3.62 15.13 5.75
C GLY A 66 3.82 14.08 4.65
N VAL A 67 4.85 13.23 4.72
CA VAL A 67 5.16 12.23 3.67
C VAL A 67 4.69 10.84 4.07
N ALA A 68 3.95 10.19 3.17
CA ALA A 68 3.52 8.79 3.26
C ALA A 68 4.20 7.96 2.16
N VAL A 69 4.89 6.89 2.55
CA VAL A 69 5.66 6.03 1.66
C VAL A 69 5.05 4.63 1.59
N PHE A 70 4.87 4.13 0.38
CA PHE A 70 4.42 2.77 0.08
C PHE A 70 5.54 1.99 -0.62
N VAL A 71 5.81 0.77 -0.17
CA VAL A 71 6.81 -0.13 -0.76
C VAL A 71 6.09 -1.25 -1.50
N ASP A 72 6.04 -1.13 -2.82
CA ASP A 72 5.26 -2.02 -3.69
C ASP A 72 6.07 -3.25 -4.12
N GLY A 73 5.55 -4.42 -3.80
CA GLY A 73 6.06 -5.68 -4.35
C GLY A 73 5.82 -5.77 -5.85
N CYS A 74 6.88 -6.02 -6.63
CA CYS A 74 6.83 -6.07 -8.09
C CYS A 74 5.84 -7.13 -8.59
N PHE A 75 5.82 -8.29 -7.93
CA PHE A 75 4.93 -9.40 -8.26
C PHE A 75 3.44 -9.07 -8.03
N TRP A 76 3.11 -8.43 -6.90
CA TRP A 76 1.71 -8.23 -6.50
C TRP A 76 1.04 -7.01 -7.12
N HIS A 77 1.84 -6.00 -7.47
CA HIS A 77 1.36 -4.72 -8.02
C HIS A 77 1.69 -4.57 -9.52
N GLY A 78 2.48 -5.49 -10.08
CA GLY A 78 2.86 -5.53 -11.50
C GLY A 78 3.68 -4.31 -11.89
N CYS A 79 4.96 -4.29 -11.50
CA CYS A 79 5.83 -3.16 -11.85
C CYS A 79 6.07 -3.09 -13.38
N PRO A 80 6.39 -1.91 -13.94
CA PRO A 80 6.61 -1.76 -15.38
C PRO A 80 7.78 -2.60 -15.92
N ASP A 81 8.83 -2.76 -15.11
CA ASP A 81 10.09 -3.41 -15.51
C ASP A 81 10.03 -4.94 -15.49
N HIS A 82 9.13 -5.52 -14.69
CA HIS A 82 9.01 -6.97 -14.54
C HIS A 82 7.57 -7.37 -14.78
N SER A 83 7.36 -8.13 -15.85
CA SER A 83 6.16 -8.95 -16.02
C SER A 83 6.48 -10.35 -15.53
N PRO A 84 5.95 -10.80 -14.38
CA PRO A 84 6.16 -12.15 -13.89
C PRO A 84 5.84 -13.19 -14.95
N GLU A 85 6.85 -13.96 -15.34
CA GLU A 85 6.69 -15.14 -16.20
C GLU A 85 5.74 -16.17 -15.57
N GLU A 86 5.58 -16.11 -14.24
CA GLU A 86 4.63 -16.85 -13.42
C GLU A 86 3.16 -16.52 -13.74
N PHE A 87 2.89 -15.45 -14.50
CA PHE A 87 1.58 -15.17 -15.09
C PHE A 87 1.29 -16.00 -16.34
N ARG A 88 2.21 -16.88 -16.75
CA ARG A 88 1.97 -17.86 -17.82
C ARG A 88 1.50 -19.17 -17.20
N GLY A 89 0.35 -19.68 -17.66
CA GLY A 89 -0.20 -20.95 -17.19
C GLY A 89 -1.71 -20.87 -16.90
N PRO A 90 -2.29 -21.92 -16.29
CA PRO A 90 -3.74 -22.03 -16.14
C PRO A 90 -4.38 -20.95 -15.26
N ASN A 91 -3.61 -20.31 -14.37
CA ASN A 91 -4.07 -19.24 -13.48
C ASN A 91 -3.76 -17.83 -14.00
N ALA A 92 -3.28 -17.68 -15.22
CA ALA A 92 -2.86 -16.39 -15.80
C ALA A 92 -3.92 -15.30 -15.65
N SER A 93 -5.17 -15.63 -16.01
CA SER A 93 -6.32 -14.72 -15.94
C SER A 93 -6.64 -14.30 -14.50
N LEU A 94 -6.59 -15.24 -13.55
CA LEU A 94 -6.80 -14.97 -12.12
C LEU A 94 -5.71 -14.02 -11.57
N TRP A 95 -4.46 -14.22 -11.98
CA TRP A 95 -3.36 -13.35 -11.62
C TRP A 95 -3.52 -11.95 -12.19
N GLN A 96 -3.84 -11.84 -13.48
CA GLN A 96 -4.06 -10.57 -14.14
C GLN A 96 -5.19 -9.77 -13.48
N GLN A 97 -6.33 -10.43 -13.17
CA GLN A 97 -7.45 -9.80 -12.49
C GLN A 97 -7.07 -9.31 -11.08
N LYS A 98 -6.29 -10.12 -10.33
CA LYS A 98 -5.80 -9.75 -9.00
C LYS A 98 -4.88 -8.54 -9.03
N ILE A 99 -3.95 -8.48 -9.99
CA ILE A 99 -3.02 -7.36 -10.14
C ILE A 99 -3.78 -6.10 -10.51
N GLU A 100 -4.73 -6.19 -11.44
CA GLU A 100 -5.53 -5.02 -11.82
C GLU A 100 -6.34 -4.49 -10.64
N THR A 101 -6.92 -5.38 -9.84
CA THR A 101 -7.61 -5.01 -8.61
C THR A 101 -6.66 -4.34 -7.60
N ASN A 102 -5.42 -4.82 -7.49
CA ASN A 102 -4.40 -4.21 -6.63
C ASN A 102 -3.99 -2.82 -7.14
N ARG A 103 -3.73 -2.66 -8.44
CA ARG A 103 -3.39 -1.37 -9.06
C ARG A 103 -4.50 -0.34 -8.88
N GLU A 104 -5.74 -0.75 -9.06
CA GLU A 104 -6.91 0.10 -8.81
C GLU A 104 -7.00 0.49 -7.33
N ARG A 105 -6.75 -0.45 -6.40
CA ARG A 105 -6.65 -0.14 -4.96
C ARG A 105 -5.51 0.85 -4.68
N ASP A 106 -4.35 0.70 -5.32
CA ASP A 106 -3.21 1.59 -5.16
C ASP A 106 -3.50 3.01 -5.62
N ARG A 107 -4.17 3.14 -6.78
CA ARG A 107 -4.65 4.42 -7.31
C ARG A 107 -5.60 5.09 -6.31
N ARG A 108 -6.57 4.36 -5.77
CA ARG A 108 -7.50 4.89 -4.74
C ARG A 108 -6.78 5.27 -3.45
N ASN A 109 -5.87 4.43 -2.98
CA ASN A 109 -5.11 4.69 -1.75
C ASN A 109 -4.23 5.94 -1.89
N THR A 110 -3.60 6.10 -3.05
CA THR A 110 -2.81 7.29 -3.40
C THR A 110 -3.69 8.53 -3.40
N ALA A 111 -4.82 8.51 -4.11
CA ALA A 111 -5.76 9.63 -4.15
C ALA A 111 -6.30 9.99 -2.76
N ALA A 112 -6.67 9.00 -1.95
CA ALA A 112 -7.19 9.22 -0.61
C ALA A 112 -6.14 9.80 0.36
N ALA A 113 -4.90 9.32 0.29
CA ALA A 113 -3.80 9.85 1.10
C ALA A 113 -3.46 11.29 0.69
N THR A 114 -3.40 11.57 -0.62
CA THR A 114 -3.19 12.93 -1.14
C THR A 114 -4.31 13.88 -0.70
N ALA A 115 -5.58 13.45 -0.80
CA ALA A 115 -6.73 14.23 -0.35
C ALA A 115 -6.70 14.49 1.17
N ALA A 116 -6.17 13.55 1.96
CA ALA A 116 -5.92 13.72 3.39
C ALA A 116 -4.70 14.60 3.70
N GLY A 117 -4.04 15.15 2.67
CA GLY A 117 -2.95 16.10 2.82
C GLY A 117 -1.55 15.48 2.90
N TRP A 118 -1.40 14.20 2.57
CA TRP A 118 -0.10 13.55 2.53
C TRP A 118 0.57 13.70 1.16
N THR A 119 1.87 13.97 1.16
CA THR A 119 2.71 13.74 -0.01
C THR A 119 2.98 12.25 -0.14
N VAL A 120 2.46 11.61 -1.19
CA VAL A 120 2.58 10.17 -1.41
C VAL A 120 3.81 9.84 -2.26
N VAL A 121 4.66 8.95 -1.76
CA VAL A 121 5.79 8.39 -2.49
C VAL A 121 5.62 6.88 -2.59
N ARG A 122 5.65 6.34 -3.81
CA ARG A 122 5.63 4.88 -4.03
C ARG A 122 6.98 4.40 -4.54
N VAL A 123 7.50 3.35 -3.91
CA VAL A 123 8.81 2.76 -4.22
C VAL A 123 8.63 1.30 -4.53
N TRP A 124 9.17 0.86 -5.67
CA TRP A 124 9.11 -0.55 -6.04
C TRP A 124 10.18 -1.36 -5.31
N GLU A 125 9.89 -2.61 -4.94
CA GLU A 125 10.89 -3.46 -4.30
C GLU A 125 12.13 -3.66 -5.18
N CYS A 126 11.98 -3.68 -6.51
CA CYS A 126 13.11 -3.79 -7.43
C CYS A 126 14.01 -2.56 -7.40
N GLU A 127 13.44 -1.36 -7.24
CA GLU A 127 14.20 -0.12 -7.09
C GLU A 127 15.03 -0.18 -5.81
N VAL A 128 14.43 -0.60 -4.70
CA VAL A 128 15.13 -0.72 -3.41
C VAL A 128 16.24 -1.76 -3.46
N ARG A 129 15.99 -2.91 -4.10
CA ARG A 129 17.00 -3.97 -4.24
C ARG A 129 18.16 -3.56 -5.15
N ARG A 130 17.90 -2.73 -6.16
CA ARG A 130 18.90 -2.24 -7.10
C ARG A 130 19.74 -1.13 -6.49
N ASP A 131 19.10 -0.15 -5.89
CA ASP A 131 19.76 1.01 -5.28
C ASP A 131 18.87 1.61 -4.18
N VAL A 132 19.10 1.16 -2.94
CA VAL A 132 18.39 1.63 -1.77
C VAL A 132 18.62 3.12 -1.50
N ASP A 133 19.80 3.64 -1.81
CA ASP A 133 20.15 5.03 -1.52
C ASP A 133 19.43 5.97 -2.48
N SER A 134 19.30 5.60 -3.75
CA SER A 134 18.49 6.33 -4.72
C SER A 134 17.02 6.36 -4.31
N ALA A 135 16.48 5.21 -3.89
CA ALA A 135 15.12 5.14 -3.36
C ALA A 135 14.93 6.04 -2.13
N ALA A 136 15.86 6.02 -1.17
CA ALA A 136 15.82 6.85 0.02
C ALA A 136 15.96 8.35 -0.30
N ARG A 137 16.84 8.73 -1.25
CA ARG A 137 16.96 10.11 -1.74
C ARG A 137 15.68 10.63 -2.38
N ARG A 138 14.95 9.78 -3.10
CA ARG A 138 13.65 10.14 -3.68
C ARG A 138 12.62 10.47 -2.61
N VAL A 139 12.58 9.67 -1.54
CA VAL A 139 11.75 9.96 -0.36
C VAL A 139 12.21 11.26 0.31
N ALA A 140 13.52 11.45 0.49
CA ALA A 140 14.09 12.66 1.07
C ALA A 140 13.68 13.93 0.31
N LYS A 141 13.74 13.91 -1.03
CA LYS A 141 13.31 15.02 -1.89
C LYS A 141 11.83 15.38 -1.69
N ALA A 142 10.97 14.40 -1.42
CA ALA A 142 9.56 14.65 -1.12
C ALA A 142 9.36 15.42 0.20
N THR A 143 10.32 15.31 1.14
CA THR A 143 10.28 16.04 2.41
C THR A 143 10.60 17.54 2.29
N GLU A 144 11.22 17.95 1.18
CA GLU A 144 11.65 19.34 0.96
C GLU A 144 10.49 20.26 0.53
N HIS A 145 9.49 19.69 -0.14
CA HIS A 145 8.36 20.44 -0.68
C HIS A 145 7.37 20.92 0.42
N ASP A 146 7.44 20.37 1.63
CA ASP A 146 6.44 20.60 2.69
C ASP A 146 6.98 21.42 3.89
N ARG A 147 8.15 22.08 3.76
CA ARG A 147 8.79 22.87 4.85
C ARG A 147 7.94 24.04 5.39
N GLY A 148 6.70 24.25 4.91
CA GLY A 148 5.80 25.32 5.34
C GLY A 148 4.36 24.89 5.64
N ARG A 149 3.98 23.61 5.55
CA ARG A 149 2.58 23.19 5.81
C ARG A 149 2.40 22.72 7.25
N PRO A 150 1.45 23.27 8.02
CA PRO A 150 1.14 22.76 9.35
C PRO A 150 0.67 21.31 9.25
N LEU A 151 1.21 20.46 10.12
CA LEU A 151 0.79 19.07 10.25
C LEU A 151 -0.69 19.01 10.64
N GLN A 152 -1.55 18.71 9.68
CA GLN A 152 -2.92 18.33 10.00
C GLN A 152 -2.86 16.95 10.66
N SER A 153 -3.09 16.94 11.97
CA SER A 153 -3.24 15.69 12.72
C SER A 153 -4.35 14.86 12.06
N PRO A 154 -4.15 13.55 11.82
CA PRO A 154 -5.19 12.73 11.24
C PRO A 154 -6.38 12.75 12.21
N GLY A 155 -7.49 13.31 11.74
CA GLY A 155 -8.69 13.53 12.52
C GLY A 155 -9.12 12.26 13.26
N HIS A 156 -9.12 12.34 14.58
CA HIS A 156 -10.04 11.53 15.38
C HIS A 156 -11.45 11.87 14.87
N THR A 157 -12.08 10.95 14.16
CA THR A 157 -13.52 11.02 13.92
C THR A 157 -14.20 10.93 15.28
N SER A 158 -14.55 12.09 15.84
CA SER A 158 -15.49 12.19 16.95
C SER A 158 -16.86 11.83 16.40
N THR A 159 -17.39 10.68 16.83
CA THR A 159 -18.75 10.24 16.53
C THR A 159 -19.71 11.18 17.27
N ALA A 160 -20.20 12.22 16.61
CA ALA A 160 -21.29 13.03 17.14
C ALA A 160 -22.59 12.22 17.03
N SER A 161 -23.05 11.67 18.15
CA SER A 161 -24.40 11.12 18.31
C SER A 161 -25.45 12.16 18.00
N ALA A 162 -26.23 11.92 16.95
CA ALA A 162 -27.46 12.65 16.66
C ALA A 162 -28.47 12.44 17.79
N ARG A 163 -28.68 13.46 18.63
CA ARG A 163 -29.88 13.55 19.45
C ARG A 163 -31.04 13.92 18.52
N ARG A 164 -32.00 13.00 18.36
CA ARG A 164 -33.28 13.30 17.72
C ARG A 164 -34.11 14.12 18.71
N SER A 165 -34.37 15.38 18.36
CA SER A 165 -35.48 16.14 18.94
C SER A 165 -36.76 15.71 18.23
N SER A 166 -37.63 14.98 18.92
CA SER A 166 -39.03 14.80 18.53
C SER A 166 -39.83 15.98 19.08
N ASP A 167 -39.99 17.00 18.24
CA ASP A 167 -41.06 17.99 18.34
C ASP A 167 -42.33 17.35 17.74
N SER A 168 -43.34 17.14 18.57
CA SER A 168 -44.69 16.80 18.11
C SER A 168 -45.70 17.57 18.94
N ARG A 169 -45.99 18.79 18.47
CA ARG A 169 -47.23 19.51 18.74
C ARG A 169 -48.43 18.80 18.11
N ARG A 170 -49.43 18.51 18.92
CA ARG A 170 -50.89 18.53 18.67
C ARG A 170 -51.53 18.40 20.06
N GLY A 171 -52.44 19.23 20.54
CA GLY A 171 -53.35 20.13 19.85
C GLY A 171 -54.78 19.68 20.15
N GLN A 172 -55.36 20.32 21.16
CA GLN A 172 -56.79 20.38 21.56
C GLN A 172 -57.45 19.10 22.08
#